data_AF-A0A1H0ERG6-F1
#
_entry.id   AF-A0A1H0ERG6-F1
#
_cell.length_a   1.000
_cell.length_b   1.000
_cell.length_c   1.000
_cell.angle_alpha   90.00
_cell.angle_beta   90.00
_cell.angle_gamma   90.00
#
_symmetry.space_group_name_H-M   'P 1'
#
loop_
_entity.id
_entity.type
_entity.pdbx_description
1 polymer ?
#
loop_
_entity_poly.entity_id
_entity_poly.type
_entity_poly.pdbx_seq_one_letter_code
_entity_poly.pdbx_strand_id
1 'polypeptide(L)'
;MVLPSHPSVKPAPEQEPVVPRVVVDVMPKPEILDPQGKAVLGALPRLGFVGVTDVRQGKRFELEFAGEITDAVLAEVHEMAETLLSNPVIEYYTVHLAEAEQPA
;
A
#
# COMPACT_ATOMS: atom_id res chain seq x y z
N MET A 1 2.98 60.65 16.94
CA MET A 1 4.15 59.82 17.25
C MET A 1 3.62 58.42 17.58
N VAL A 2 3.90 57.46 16.68
CA VAL A 2 3.76 55.99 16.76
C VAL A 2 2.38 55.39 17.09
N LEU A 3 1.73 54.83 16.04
CA LEU A 3 0.65 53.85 16.16
C LEU A 3 1.25 52.49 16.61
N PRO A 4 0.61 51.73 17.52
CA PRO A 4 1.11 50.42 17.90
C PRO A 4 0.90 49.41 16.75
N SER A 5 2.01 48.87 16.25
CA SER A 5 2.06 47.80 15.26
C SER A 5 1.50 46.51 15.87
N HIS A 6 0.42 45.97 15.31
CA HIS A 6 0.02 44.60 15.60
C HIS A 6 1.01 43.62 14.94
N PRO A 7 1.49 42.58 15.64
CA PRO A 7 2.24 41.52 14.99
C PRO A 7 1.28 40.72 14.11
N SER A 8 1.55 40.72 12.81
CA SER A 8 0.85 39.87 11.84
C SER A 8 1.25 38.42 12.10
N VAL A 9 0.34 37.65 12.71
CA VAL A 9 0.48 36.20 12.83
C VAL A 9 0.33 35.63 11.42
N LYS A 10 1.40 35.03 10.88
CA LYS A 10 1.30 34.25 9.65
C LYS A 10 0.31 33.10 9.91
N PRO A 11 -0.69 32.87 9.04
CA PRO A 11 -1.53 31.68 9.17
C PRO A 11 -0.63 30.43 9.11
N ALA A 12 -0.91 29.46 9.98
CA ALA A 12 -0.26 28.15 9.93
C ALA A 12 -0.46 27.57 8.52
N PRO A 13 0.51 26.82 7.97
CA PRO A 13 0.29 26.15 6.70
C PRO A 13 -0.96 25.27 6.85
N GLU A 14 -1.96 25.52 6.01
CA GLU A 14 -3.07 24.58 5.82
C GLU A 14 -2.40 23.26 5.46
N GLN A 15 -2.43 22.30 6.39
CA GLN A 15 -1.87 20.98 6.16
C GLN A 15 -2.62 20.42 4.96
N GLU A 16 -1.88 20.19 3.88
CA GLU A 16 -2.38 19.56 2.66
C GLU A 16 -3.15 18.30 3.10
N PRO A 17 -4.40 18.10 2.63
CA PRO A 17 -5.24 17.04 3.16
C PRO A 17 -4.51 15.72 2.99
N VAL A 18 -4.15 15.10 4.12
CA VAL A 18 -3.52 13.78 4.13
C VAL A 18 -4.57 12.85 3.53
N VAL A 19 -4.31 12.33 2.34
CA VAL A 19 -5.15 11.33 1.69
C VAL A 19 -4.73 9.98 2.28
N PRO A 20 -5.46 9.40 3.24
CA PRO A 20 -5.04 8.14 3.80
C PRO A 20 -5.13 7.05 2.75
N ARG A 21 -4.16 6.15 2.81
CA ARG A 21 -3.98 5.06 1.86
C ARG A 21 -4.10 3.73 2.57
N VAL A 22 -4.91 2.83 2.02
CA VAL A 22 -5.01 1.44 2.44
C VAL A 22 -4.35 0.58 1.38
N VAL A 23 -3.57 -0.40 1.82
CA VAL A 23 -2.87 -1.34 0.95
C VAL A 23 -3.54 -2.70 1.08
N VAL A 24 -3.82 -3.32 -0.07
CA VAL A 24 -4.23 -4.72 -0.17
C VAL A 24 -3.13 -5.48 -0.90
N ASP A 25 -2.39 -6.30 -0.16
CA ASP A 25 -1.42 -7.22 -0.75
C ASP A 25 -2.11 -8.56 -1.03
N VAL A 26 -1.99 -9.05 -2.25
CA VAL A 26 -2.57 -10.31 -2.72
C VAL A 26 -1.45 -11.24 -3.17
N MET A 27 -1.41 -12.43 -2.60
CA MET A 27 -0.38 -13.44 -2.87
C MET A 27 -1.02 -14.77 -3.26
N PRO A 28 -0.45 -15.54 -4.20
CA PRO A 28 -0.90 -16.91 -4.42
C PRO A 28 -0.70 -17.72 -3.14
N LYS A 29 -1.67 -18.57 -2.81
CA LYS A 29 -1.59 -19.44 -1.63
C LYS A 29 -0.33 -20.31 -1.67
N PRO A 30 0.24 -20.68 -0.51
CA PRO A 30 1.49 -21.43 -0.45
C PRO A 30 1.49 -22.70 -1.31
N GLU A 31 0.36 -23.41 -1.33
CA GLU A 31 0.12 -24.65 -2.09
C GLU A 31 -0.06 -24.45 -3.59
N ILE A 32 -0.28 -23.21 -4.05
CA ILE A 32 -0.46 -22.89 -5.46
C ILE A 32 0.89 -22.55 -6.07
N LEU A 33 1.16 -23.17 -7.24
CA LEU A 33 2.34 -22.83 -8.03
C LEU A 33 2.24 -21.39 -8.55
N ASP A 34 3.32 -20.65 -8.41
CA ASP A 34 3.48 -19.30 -8.98
C ASP A 34 4.49 -19.34 -10.15
N PRO A 35 4.02 -19.46 -11.42
CA PRO A 35 4.90 -19.49 -12.58
C PRO A 35 5.73 -18.22 -12.76
N GLN A 36 5.23 -17.06 -12.31
CA GLN A 36 5.90 -15.78 -12.48
C GLN A 36 7.08 -15.67 -11.51
N GLY A 37 6.88 -16.01 -10.24
CA GLY A 37 7.96 -16.13 -9.26
C GLY A 37 9.04 -17.12 -9.70
N LYS A 38 8.66 -18.28 -10.26
CA LYS A 38 9.64 -19.25 -10.79
C LYS A 38 10.42 -18.73 -11.99
N ALA A 39 9.78 -17.97 -12.87
CA ALA A 39 10.48 -17.31 -13.98
C ALA A 39 11.52 -16.30 -13.47
N VAL A 40 11.16 -15.48 -12.48
CA VAL A 40 12.07 -14.51 -11.85
C VAL A 40 13.24 -15.23 -11.16
N LEU A 41 12.96 -16.24 -10.33
CA LEU A 41 13.99 -17.04 -9.66
C LEU A 41 15.01 -17.63 -10.66
N GLY A 42 14.53 -18.14 -11.80
CA GLY A 42 15.39 -18.68 -12.85
C GLY A 42 16.23 -17.63 -13.59
N ALA A 43 15.80 -16.36 -13.60
CA ALA A 43 16.51 -15.27 -14.25
C ALA A 43 17.62 -14.67 -13.36
N LEU A 44 17.40 -14.60 -12.04
CA LEU A 44 18.31 -13.94 -11.08
C LEU A 44 19.79 -14.36 -11.19
N PRO A 45 20.14 -15.67 -11.29
CA PRO A 45 21.55 -16.08 -11.40
C PRO A 45 22.25 -15.54 -12.65
N ARG A 46 21.52 -15.42 -13.77
CA ARG A 46 22.08 -14.90 -15.03
C ARG A 46 22.42 -13.41 -14.95
N LEU A 47 21.80 -12.70 -14.00
CA LEU A 47 22.06 -11.30 -13.69
C LEU A 47 23.10 -11.11 -12.58
N GLY A 48 23.69 -12.20 -12.07
CA GLY A 48 24.71 -12.16 -11.02
C GLY A 48 24.16 -12.15 -9.58
N PHE A 49 22.84 -12.24 -9.40
CA PHE A 49 22.24 -12.36 -8.08
C PHE A 49 22.28 -13.82 -7.63
N VAL A 50 23.09 -14.09 -6.61
CA VAL A 50 23.27 -15.42 -6.02
C VAL A 50 22.70 -15.47 -4.60
N GLY A 51 22.21 -16.63 -4.17
CA GLY A 51 21.71 -16.85 -2.81
C GLY A 51 20.20 -16.71 -2.61
N VAL A 52 19.44 -16.25 -3.61
CA VAL A 52 17.98 -16.28 -3.58
C VAL A 52 17.49 -17.71 -3.78
N THR A 53 16.79 -18.27 -2.80
CA THR A 53 16.34 -19.67 -2.81
C THR A 53 14.90 -19.86 -3.29
N ASP A 54 14.07 -18.82 -3.18
CA ASP A 54 12.70 -18.82 -3.66
C ASP A 54 12.25 -17.39 -4.00
N VAL A 55 11.30 -17.28 -4.94
CA VAL A 55 10.63 -16.03 -5.28
C VAL A 55 9.15 -16.32 -5.41
N ARG A 56 8.35 -15.49 -4.75
CA ARG A 56 6.90 -15.42 -4.95
C ARG A 56 6.54 -14.03 -5.41
N GLN A 57 5.66 -13.96 -6.39
CA GLN A 57 5.13 -12.74 -6.94
C GLN A 57 3.64 -12.65 -6.61
N GLY A 58 3.22 -11.44 -6.22
CA GLY A 58 1.82 -11.12 -5.96
C GLY A 58 1.44 -9.79 -6.60
N LYS A 59 0.33 -9.23 -6.13
CA LYS A 59 -0.21 -7.94 -6.53
C LYS A 59 -0.33 -7.06 -5.29
N ARG A 60 -0.09 -5.77 -5.45
CA ARG A 60 -0.34 -4.74 -4.43
C ARG A 60 -1.33 -3.75 -4.99
N PHE A 61 -2.42 -3.54 -4.28
CA PHE A 61 -3.40 -2.50 -4.59
C PHE A 61 -3.28 -1.40 -3.55
N GLU A 62 -3.16 -0.16 -4.03
CA GLU A 62 -3.12 1.03 -3.18
C GLU A 62 -4.41 1.81 -3.40
N LEU A 63 -5.17 1.97 -2.32
CA LEU A 63 -6.48 2.59 -2.32
C LEU A 63 -6.41 3.89 -1.53
N GLU A 64 -6.69 5.00 -2.18
CA GLU A 64 -6.72 6.33 -1.58
C GLU A 64 -8.16 6.71 -1.22
N PHE A 65 -8.36 7.28 -0.03
CA PHE A 65 -9.68 7.65 0.46
C PHE A 65 -9.78 9.15 0.72
N ALA A 66 -10.90 9.74 0.32
CA ALA A 66 -11.24 11.11 0.69
C ALA A 66 -11.82 11.10 2.12
N GLY A 67 -10.97 11.30 3.13
CA GLY A 67 -11.37 11.37 4.53
C GLY A 67 -10.83 10.23 5.38
N GLU A 68 -11.27 10.14 6.63
CA GLU A 68 -10.71 9.21 7.62
C GLU A 68 -10.99 7.74 7.30
N ILE A 69 -10.02 6.87 7.59
CA ILE A 69 -10.20 5.42 7.51
C ILE A 69 -10.86 4.93 8.79
N THR A 70 -12.15 4.66 8.70
CA THR A 70 -12.94 4.06 9.79
C THR A 70 -12.97 2.54 9.66
N ASP A 71 -13.40 1.85 10.72
CA ASP A 71 -13.63 0.40 10.67
C ASP A 71 -14.61 -0.02 9.57
N ALA A 72 -15.59 0.84 9.26
CA ALA A 72 -16.55 0.60 8.18
C ALA A 72 -15.87 0.66 6.80
N VAL A 73 -14.95 1.61 6.60
CA VAL A 73 -14.15 1.69 5.37
C VAL A 73 -13.25 0.47 5.25
N LEU A 74 -12.60 0.04 6.32
CA LEU A 74 -11.79 -1.18 6.30
C LEU A 74 -12.62 -2.42 5.97
N ALA A 75 -13.83 -2.55 6.52
CA ALA A 75 -14.74 -3.63 6.17
C ALA A 75 -15.11 -3.63 4.68
N GLU A 76 -15.34 -2.45 4.09
CA GLU A 76 -15.58 -2.30 2.65
C GLU A 76 -14.35 -2.72 1.83
N VAL A 77 -13.13 -2.36 2.26
CA VAL A 77 -11.90 -2.81 1.59
C VAL A 77 -11.76 -4.34 1.63
N HIS A 78 -12.12 -4.98 2.74
CA HIS A 78 -12.16 -6.44 2.82
C HIS A 78 -13.15 -7.06 1.83
N GLU A 79 -14.35 -6.48 1.69
CA GLU A 79 -15.34 -6.91 0.71
C GLU A 79 -14.84 -6.74 -0.74
N MET A 80 -14.20 -5.60 -1.04
CA MET A 80 -13.55 -5.37 -2.34
C MET A 80 -12.47 -6.42 -2.62
N ALA A 81 -11.65 -6.75 -1.60
CA ALA A 81 -10.57 -7.70 -1.73
C ALA A 81 -11.06 -9.13 -2.04
N GLU A 82 -12.14 -9.55 -1.38
CA GLU A 82 -12.77 -10.87 -1.59
C GLU A 82 -13.52 -10.97 -2.90
N THR A 83 -14.18 -9.88 -3.31
CA THR A 83 -15.06 -9.87 -4.48
C THR A 83 -14.29 -9.68 -5.77
N LEU A 84 -13.25 -8.85 -5.76
CA LEU A 84 -12.60 -8.36 -6.99
C LEU A 84 -11.07 -8.46 -6.98
N LEU A 85 -10.41 -8.02 -5.90
CA LEU A 85 -8.96 -7.83 -5.95
C LEU A 85 -8.18 -9.14 -5.86
N SER A 86 -8.78 -10.18 -5.29
CA SER A 86 -8.20 -11.52 -5.16
C SER A 86 -9.10 -12.60 -5.76
N ASN A 87 -8.50 -13.71 -6.14
CA ASN A 87 -9.22 -14.96 -6.38
C ASN A 87 -9.15 -15.84 -5.10
N PRO A 88 -10.22 -15.93 -4.30
CA PRO A 88 -10.17 -16.58 -2.98
C PRO A 88 -9.89 -18.09 -3.03
N VAL A 89 -10.03 -18.72 -4.21
CA VAL A 89 -9.70 -20.13 -4.38
C VAL A 89 -8.18 -20.34 -4.32
N ILE A 90 -7.42 -19.48 -5.00
CA ILE A 90 -5.98 -19.68 -5.27
C ILE A 90 -5.07 -18.61 -4.67
N GLU A 91 -5.62 -17.49 -4.21
CA GLU A 91 -4.90 -16.37 -3.62
C GLU A 91 -5.40 -16.14 -2.18
N TYR A 92 -4.56 -15.52 -1.36
CA TYR A 92 -4.93 -14.90 -0.10
C TYR A 92 -4.54 -13.42 -0.13
N TYR A 93 -5.16 -12.62 0.72
CA TYR A 93 -4.88 -11.20 0.79
C TYR A 93 -4.67 -10.74 2.23
N THR A 94 -3.99 -9.60 2.38
CA THR A 94 -3.85 -8.88 3.65
C THR A 94 -4.16 -7.40 3.42
N VAL A 95 -4.80 -6.77 4.40
CA VAL A 95 -5.18 -5.35 4.36
C VAL A 95 -4.45 -4.64 5.48
N HIS A 96 -3.81 -3.51 5.16
CA HIS A 96 -3.13 -2.67 6.15
C HIS A 96 -3.14 -1.20 5.72
N LEU A 97 -3.05 -0.30 6.69
CA LEU A 97 -2.82 1.12 6.39
C LEU A 97 -1.41 1.29 5.81
N ALA A 98 -1.28 2.13 4.79
CA ALA A 98 0.04 2.51 4.32
C ALA A 98 0.76 3.27 5.44
N GLU A 99 2.04 2.95 5.65
CA GLU A 99 2.90 3.82 6.45
C GLU A 99 2.94 5.21 5.81
N ALA A 100 2.86 6.26 6.65
CA ALA A 100 2.99 7.63 6.17
C ALA A 100 4.34 7.75 5.46
N GLU A 101 4.29 7.98 4.15
CA GLU A 101 5.49 8.14 3.33
C GLU A 101 6.22 9.38 3.82
N GLN A 102 7.35 9.21 4.52
CA GLN A 102 8.21 10.35 4.83
C GLN A 102 8.78 10.82 3.50
N PRO A 103 8.48 12.05 3.05
CA PRO A 103 9.11 12.56 1.85
C PRO A 103 10.63 12.56 2.07
N ALA A 104 11.35 12.02 1.09
CA ALA A 104 12.81 11.95 1.06
C ALA A 104 13.46 13.33 1.11
#